data_AF-A0A938C2R7-F1
#
_entry.id   AF-A0A938C2R7-F1
#
_cell.length_a   1.000
_cell.length_b   1.000
_cell.length_c   1.000
_cell.angle_alpha   90.00
_cell.angle_beta   90.00
_cell.angle_gamma   90.00
#
_symmetry.space_group_name_H-M   'P 1'
#
loop_
_entity.id
_entity.type
_entity.pdbx_description
1 polymer ?
#
loop_
_entity_poly.entity_id
_entity_poly.type
_entity_poly.pdbx_seq_one_letter_code
_entity_poly.pdbx_strand_id
1 'polypeptide(L)'
;MLGDSHAMGWGVDDHQTFAARLQALAGRPVHNLAVSSYGTARELGALERSDLLDAVDTVLVQYCDNDRDENLAFVPPSREAAERSYAQVVARPAGSLRERLPFLWAGLRYALKVPFGAVKERWRGERTLDFAPHLEPLAARLRAHPALGGKRVIVFYVNAHGQRFHSRAPRSRFDGAHAAYVAPRAAIGKIRSRDRPLARA
;
A
#
# COMPACT_ATOMS: atom_id res chain seq x y z
N MET A 1 11.23 2.16 0.72
CA MET A 1 9.82 2.02 1.11
C MET A 1 9.06 1.51 -0.11
N LEU A 2 8.36 0.40 0.06
CA LEU A 2 7.52 -0.26 -0.93
C LEU A 2 6.05 -0.11 -0.51
N GLY A 3 5.14 -0.15 -1.48
CA GLY A 3 3.71 -0.12 -1.23
C GLY A 3 2.90 0.36 -2.45
N ASP A 4 1.62 0.61 -2.20
CA ASP A 4 0.63 1.00 -3.20
C ASP A 4 0.37 2.53 -3.20
N SER A 5 -0.85 2.95 -3.54
CA SER A 5 -1.26 4.36 -3.55
C SER A 5 -1.13 5.03 -2.16
N HIS A 6 -1.26 4.27 -1.07
CA HIS A 6 -1.09 4.78 0.28
C HIS A 6 0.36 5.16 0.57
N ALA A 7 1.31 4.31 0.20
CA ALA A 7 2.74 4.56 0.37
C ALA A 7 3.29 5.56 -0.65
N MET A 8 2.76 5.56 -1.87
CA MET A 8 3.07 6.55 -2.90
C MET A 8 2.76 7.96 -2.41
N GLY A 9 1.67 8.11 -1.64
CA GLY A 9 1.18 9.40 -1.21
C GLY A 9 0.09 9.97 -2.12
N TRP A 10 -0.77 9.12 -2.67
CA TRP A 10 -1.88 9.58 -3.49
C TRP A 10 -2.79 10.55 -2.70
N GLY A 11 -2.88 11.79 -3.18
CA GLY A 11 -3.70 12.83 -2.54
C GLY A 11 -3.03 13.57 -1.38
N VAL A 12 -1.72 13.44 -1.21
CA VAL A 12 -0.93 14.29 -0.29
C VAL A 12 0.27 14.91 -1.01
N ASP A 13 0.81 15.98 -0.44
CA ASP A 13 2.02 16.61 -0.99
C ASP A 13 3.27 15.74 -0.75
N ASP A 14 4.32 15.92 -1.56
CA ASP A 14 5.56 15.13 -1.49
C ASP A 14 6.17 15.07 -0.08
N HIS A 15 6.14 16.19 0.65
CA HIS A 15 6.67 16.31 2.01
C HIS A 15 5.80 15.66 3.10
N GLN A 16 4.59 15.23 2.74
CA GLN A 16 3.60 14.61 3.62
C GLN A 16 3.54 13.09 3.46
N THR A 17 4.18 12.54 2.42
CA THR A 17 4.30 11.09 2.21
C THR A 17 4.93 10.40 3.41
N PHE A 18 4.58 9.12 3.65
CA PHE A 18 5.19 8.33 4.72
C PHE A 18 6.71 8.32 4.61
N ALA A 19 7.26 8.19 3.40
CA ALA A 19 8.69 8.20 3.16
C ALA A 19 9.34 9.54 3.57
N ALA A 20 8.77 10.68 3.16
CA ALA A 20 9.30 11.99 3.52
C ALA A 20 9.24 12.25 5.03
N ARG A 21 8.12 11.89 5.68
CA ARG A 21 7.97 12.03 7.13
C ARG A 21 8.92 11.11 7.88
N LEU A 22 9.10 9.86 7.42
CA LEU A 22 10.03 8.92 8.01
C LEU A 22 11.48 9.38 7.85
N GLN A 23 11.87 9.90 6.69
CA GLN A 23 13.19 10.47 6.46
C GLN A 23 13.49 11.61 7.44
N ALA A 24 12.55 12.54 7.61
CA ALA A 24 12.67 13.65 8.55
C ALA A 24 12.80 13.18 10.00
N LEU A 25 12.04 12.15 10.40
CA LEU A 25 12.07 11.60 11.77
C LEU A 25 13.32 10.76 12.05
N ALA A 26 13.77 9.98 11.06
CA ALA A 26 14.90 9.07 11.22
C ALA A 26 16.27 9.74 11.00
N GLY A 27 16.30 10.91 10.35
CA GLY A 27 17.54 11.59 9.98
C GLY A 27 18.39 10.80 8.98
N ARG A 28 17.77 9.90 8.21
CA ARG A 28 18.44 9.02 7.23
C ARG A 28 17.66 9.01 5.91
N PRO A 29 18.34 8.82 4.76
CA PRO A 29 17.65 8.75 3.47
C PRO A 29 16.58 7.66 3.42
N VAL A 30 15.43 7.97 2.82
CA VAL A 30 14.36 7.00 2.55
C VAL A 30 13.94 7.11 1.09
N HIS A 31 14.20 6.05 0.32
CA HIS A 31 13.77 5.95 -1.07
C HIS A 31 12.32 5.46 -1.14
N ASN A 32 11.43 6.24 -1.75
CA ASN A 32 10.05 5.81 -2.02
C ASN A 32 9.97 5.13 -3.39
N LEU A 33 9.70 3.82 -3.39
CA LEU A 33 9.47 3.02 -4.61
C LEU A 33 8.02 2.58 -4.74
N ALA A 34 7.12 3.13 -3.92
CA ALA A 34 5.71 2.76 -3.94
C ALA A 34 5.05 3.20 -5.26
N VAL A 35 4.26 2.30 -5.85
CA VAL A 35 3.54 2.54 -7.11
C VAL A 35 2.07 2.23 -6.90
N SER A 36 1.19 3.15 -7.30
CA SER A 36 -0.26 2.98 -7.16
C SER A 36 -0.69 1.68 -7.83
N SER A 37 -1.60 0.99 -7.15
CA SER A 37 -2.16 -0.29 -7.59
C SER A 37 -1.15 -1.43 -7.68
N TYR A 38 0.09 -1.29 -7.20
CA TYR A 38 0.97 -2.43 -7.01
C TYR A 38 0.53 -3.21 -5.77
N GLY A 39 0.73 -4.52 -5.80
CA GLY A 39 0.80 -5.34 -4.61
C GLY A 39 2.23 -5.81 -4.39
N THR A 40 2.46 -6.47 -3.24
CA THR A 40 3.78 -6.90 -2.75
C THR A 40 4.62 -7.59 -3.83
N ALA A 41 4.01 -8.45 -4.66
CA ALA A 41 4.73 -9.16 -5.71
C ALA A 41 5.41 -8.22 -6.75
N ARG A 42 4.71 -7.17 -7.21
CA ARG A 42 5.29 -6.19 -8.15
C ARG A 42 6.25 -5.23 -7.46
N GLU A 43 5.97 -4.88 -6.20
CA GLU A 43 6.85 -4.04 -5.39
C GLU A 43 8.23 -4.66 -5.20
N LEU A 44 8.30 -5.95 -4.87
CA LEU A 44 9.55 -6.67 -4.72
C LEU A 44 10.31 -6.75 -6.05
N GLY A 45 9.63 -7.05 -7.15
CA GLY A 45 10.25 -7.03 -8.48
C GLY A 45 10.72 -5.65 -8.91
N ALA A 46 10.08 -4.57 -8.45
CA ALA A 46 10.54 -3.20 -8.70
C ALA A 46 11.81 -2.87 -7.89
N LEU A 47 11.87 -3.31 -6.63
CA LEU A 47 13.06 -3.17 -5.78
C LEU A 47 14.27 -3.85 -6.43
N GLU A 48 14.12 -5.08 -6.93
CA GLU A 48 15.20 -5.83 -7.59
C GLU A 48 15.75 -5.13 -8.85
N ARG A 49 14.92 -4.33 -9.53
CA ARG A 49 15.30 -3.56 -10.72
C ARG A 49 15.75 -2.14 -10.44
N SER A 50 15.77 -1.71 -9.17
CA SER A 50 15.99 -0.31 -8.80
C SER A 50 17.46 0.07 -8.53
N ASP A 51 18.39 -0.90 -8.58
CA ASP A 51 19.79 -0.77 -8.17
C ASP A 51 20.00 -0.28 -6.71
N LEU A 52 18.93 -0.18 -5.91
CA LEU A 52 18.98 0.30 -4.52
C LEU A 52 19.27 -0.78 -3.49
N LEU A 53 19.21 -2.06 -3.87
CA LEU A 53 19.37 -3.18 -2.94
C LEU A 53 20.68 -3.05 -2.16
N ASP A 54 21.80 -2.77 -2.81
CA ASP A 54 23.11 -2.66 -2.14
C ASP A 54 23.25 -1.39 -1.29
N ALA A 55 22.45 -0.36 -1.56
CA ALA A 55 22.47 0.91 -0.84
C ALA A 55 21.57 0.92 0.41
N VAL A 56 20.72 -0.10 0.62
CA VAL A 56 19.75 -0.12 1.72
C VAL A 56 19.97 -1.29 2.68
N ASP A 57 19.88 -0.98 3.98
CA ASP A 57 19.91 -1.97 5.06
C ASP A 57 18.49 -2.43 5.49
N THR A 58 17.47 -1.63 5.15
CA THR A 58 16.11 -1.78 5.65
C THR A 58 15.10 -1.62 4.51
N VAL A 59 14.20 -2.59 4.36
CA VAL A 59 13.08 -2.58 3.43
C VAL A 59 11.79 -2.46 4.22
N LEU A 60 11.10 -1.33 4.05
CA LEU A 60 9.75 -1.14 4.60
C LEU A 60 8.72 -1.50 3.53
N VAL A 61 7.79 -2.38 3.87
CA VAL A 61 6.66 -2.79 3.02
C VAL A 61 5.38 -2.29 3.66
N GLN A 62 4.70 -1.35 2.98
CA GLN A 62 3.32 -1.04 3.30
C GLN A 62 2.42 -2.08 2.64
N TYR A 63 1.66 -2.80 3.46
CA TYR A 63 0.76 -3.86 3.02
C TYR A 63 -0.69 -3.40 3.09
N CYS A 64 -1.51 -3.77 2.12
CA CYS A 64 -2.94 -3.49 2.07
C CYS A 64 -3.75 -4.76 1.83
N ASP A 65 -5.07 -4.71 2.03
CA ASP A 65 -5.96 -5.87 1.87
C ASP A 65 -5.94 -6.47 0.46
N ASN A 66 -5.79 -5.62 -0.57
CA ASN A 66 -5.71 -6.02 -1.97
C ASN A 66 -4.42 -6.76 -2.35
N ASP A 67 -3.37 -6.70 -1.53
CA ASP A 67 -2.13 -7.45 -1.77
C ASP A 67 -2.34 -8.95 -1.75
N ARG A 68 -3.33 -9.46 -1.00
CA ARG A 68 -3.53 -10.91 -0.83
C ARG A 68 -3.84 -11.60 -2.15
N ASP A 69 -4.82 -11.07 -2.88
CA ASP A 69 -5.29 -11.70 -4.11
C ASP A 69 -4.20 -11.65 -5.19
N GLU A 70 -3.44 -10.55 -5.23
CA GLU A 70 -2.25 -10.46 -6.08
C GLU A 70 -1.19 -11.46 -5.64
N ASN A 71 -0.84 -11.54 -4.35
CA ASN A 71 0.18 -12.47 -3.88
C ASN A 71 -0.18 -13.94 -4.17
N LEU A 72 -1.46 -14.29 -4.18
CA LEU A 72 -1.95 -15.62 -4.54
C LEU A 72 -1.88 -15.88 -6.05
N ALA A 73 -2.30 -14.92 -6.88
CA ALA A 73 -2.50 -15.12 -8.31
C ALA A 73 -1.39 -14.54 -9.20
N PHE A 74 -0.39 -13.85 -8.64
CA PHE A 74 0.60 -13.12 -9.42
C PHE A 74 1.48 -14.06 -10.23
N VAL A 75 1.37 -13.91 -11.55
CA VAL A 75 2.24 -14.49 -12.57
C VAL A 75 2.90 -13.34 -13.31
N PRO A 76 4.24 -13.22 -13.30
CA PRO A 76 4.93 -12.19 -14.07
C PRO A 76 4.58 -12.36 -15.56
N PRO A 77 4.07 -11.32 -16.24
CA PRO A 77 3.81 -11.42 -17.66
C PRO A 77 5.14 -11.54 -18.41
N SER A 78 5.18 -12.37 -19.46
CA SER A 78 6.30 -12.33 -20.40
C SER A 78 6.31 -10.99 -21.12
N ARG A 79 7.49 -10.55 -21.57
CA ARG A 79 7.63 -9.32 -22.37
C ARG A 79 6.68 -9.31 -23.56
N GLU A 80 6.60 -10.42 -24.28
CA GLU A 80 5.69 -10.58 -25.42
C GLU A 80 4.21 -10.46 -25.03
N ALA A 81 3.81 -11.00 -23.88
CA ALA A 81 2.44 -10.90 -23.40
C ALA A 81 2.10 -9.44 -23.01
N ALA A 82 3.04 -8.73 -22.40
CA ALA A 82 2.89 -7.31 -22.08
C ALA A 82 2.79 -6.45 -23.35
N GLU A 83 3.66 -6.68 -24.34
CA GLU A 83 3.64 -6.00 -25.64
C GLU A 83 2.33 -6.26 -26.39
N ARG A 84 1.83 -7.51 -26.37
CA ARG A 84 0.53 -7.86 -26.96
C ARG A 84 -0.63 -7.13 -26.27
N SER A 85 -0.69 -7.13 -24.94
CA SER A 85 -1.72 -6.39 -24.19
C SER A 85 -1.64 -4.89 -24.46
N TYR A 86 -0.45 -4.31 -24.50
CA TYR A 86 -0.25 -2.90 -24.83
C TYR A 86 -0.76 -2.58 -26.24
N ALA A 87 -0.37 -3.37 -27.24
CA ALA A 87 -0.82 -3.19 -28.61
C ALA A 87 -2.34 -3.28 -28.74
N GLN A 88 -2.99 -4.20 -28.01
CA GLN A 88 -4.46 -4.31 -27.98
C GLN A 88 -5.12 -3.06 -27.37
N VAL A 89 -4.55 -2.51 -26.29
CA VAL A 89 -5.07 -1.30 -25.64
C VAL A 89 -4.92 -0.09 -26.55
N VAL A 90 -3.77 0.06 -27.21
CA VAL A 90 -3.49 1.20 -28.11
C VAL A 90 -4.27 1.12 -29.42
N ALA A 91 -4.42 -0.08 -29.99
CA ALA A 91 -5.17 -0.28 -31.22
C ALA A 91 -6.69 -0.19 -31.01
N ARG A 92 -7.17 -0.14 -29.77
CA ARG A 92 -8.60 -0.08 -29.46
C ARG A 92 -9.16 1.25 -29.96
N PRO A 93 -10.07 1.25 -30.96
CA PRO A 93 -10.68 2.48 -31.43
C PRO A 93 -11.49 3.13 -30.31
N ALA A 94 -11.56 4.46 -30.32
CA ALA A 94 -12.40 5.20 -29.41
C ALA A 94 -13.86 4.73 -29.56
N GLY A 95 -14.39 4.06 -28.54
CA GLY A 95 -15.77 3.55 -28.57
C GLY A 95 -16.78 4.68 -28.76
N SER A 96 -17.90 4.39 -29.42
CA SER A 96 -18.95 5.37 -29.72
C SER A 96 -19.59 5.94 -28.45
N LEU A 97 -20.26 7.11 -28.55
CA LEU A 97 -21.01 7.68 -27.42
C LEU A 97 -22.04 6.69 -26.84
N ARG A 98 -22.69 5.90 -27.70
CA ARG A 98 -23.66 4.87 -27.29
C ARG A 98 -23.02 3.75 -26.47
N GLU A 99 -21.82 3.32 -26.84
CA GLU A 99 -21.04 2.32 -26.08
C GLU A 99 -20.53 2.87 -24.74
N ARG A 100 -20.25 4.17 -24.67
CA ARG A 100 -19.82 4.85 -23.44
C ARG A 100 -20.96 5.20 -22.50
N LEU A 101 -22.18 5.31 -23.01
CA LEU A 101 -23.36 5.77 -22.27
C LEU A 101 -23.62 4.94 -20.99
N PRO A 102 -23.52 3.59 -20.99
CA PRO A 102 -23.66 2.80 -19.77
C PRO A 102 -22.60 3.12 -18.72
N PHE A 103 -21.34 3.33 -19.13
CA PHE A 103 -20.25 3.69 -18.24
C PHE A 103 -20.44 5.08 -17.63
N LEU A 104 -20.84 6.06 -18.46
CA LEU A 104 -21.16 7.42 -18.00
C LEU A 104 -22.33 7.41 -17.01
N TRP A 105 -23.39 6.66 -17.30
CA TRP A 105 -24.51 6.48 -16.36
C TRP A 105 -24.09 5.79 -15.06
N ALA A 106 -23.23 4.78 -15.14
CA ALA A 106 -22.69 4.13 -13.96
C ALA A 106 -21.87 5.11 -13.11
N GLY A 107 -21.03 5.95 -13.75
CA GLY A 107 -20.25 7.00 -13.11
C GLY A 107 -21.13 8.07 -12.45
N LEU A 108 -22.14 8.57 -13.16
CA LEU A 108 -23.10 9.54 -12.62
C LEU A 108 -23.85 8.96 -11.41
N ARG A 109 -24.38 7.74 -11.55
CA ARG A 109 -25.09 7.06 -10.46
C ARG A 109 -24.18 6.79 -9.27
N TYR A 110 -22.89 6.51 -9.50
CA TYR A 110 -21.91 6.39 -8.44
C TYR A 110 -21.67 7.74 -7.75
N ALA A 111 -21.41 8.81 -8.51
CA ALA A 111 -21.20 10.16 -7.98
C ALA A 111 -22.38 10.64 -7.11
N LEU A 112 -23.62 10.38 -7.56
CA LEU A 112 -24.82 10.69 -6.78
C LEU A 112 -24.92 9.90 -5.46
N LYS A 113 -24.30 8.72 -5.37
CA LYS A 113 -24.26 7.90 -4.16
C LYS A 113 -23.17 8.30 -3.18
N VAL A 114 -22.07 8.90 -3.64
CA VAL A 114 -20.93 9.31 -2.80
C VAL A 114 -21.36 10.10 -1.55
N PRO A 115 -22.19 11.18 -1.64
CA PRO A 115 -22.57 11.94 -0.44
C PRO A 115 -23.34 11.11 0.58
N PHE A 116 -24.22 10.20 0.13
CA PHE A 116 -24.97 9.30 1.02
C PHE A 116 -24.10 8.16 1.58
N GLY A 117 -23.12 7.70 0.79
CA GLY A 117 -22.13 6.71 1.19
C GLY A 117 -21.22 7.21 2.30
N ALA A 118 -20.72 8.44 2.18
CA ALA A 118 -19.89 9.08 3.21
C ALA A 118 -20.64 9.25 4.54
N VAL A 119 -21.92 9.64 4.47
CA VAL A 119 -22.79 9.66 5.66
C VAL A 119 -22.94 8.26 6.23
N LYS A 120 -23.29 7.26 5.42
CA LYS A 120 -23.45 5.86 5.87
C LYS A 120 -22.17 5.25 6.46
N GLU A 121 -21.01 5.58 5.92
CA GLU A 121 -19.71 5.17 6.47
C GLU A 121 -19.41 5.82 7.81
N ARG A 122 -19.84 7.08 8.03
CA ARG A 122 -19.76 7.70 9.36
C ARG A 122 -20.59 6.92 10.41
N TRP A 123 -21.66 6.27 10.00
CA TRP A 123 -22.51 5.43 10.87
C TRP A 123 -22.07 3.97 10.95
N ARG A 124 -21.38 3.45 9.92
CA ARG A 124 -20.78 2.12 9.94
C ARG A 124 -19.49 2.19 10.76
N GLY A 125 -19.50 1.60 11.94
CA GLY A 125 -18.30 1.45 12.76
C GLY A 125 -17.15 0.73 12.04
N GLU A 126 -16.00 0.69 12.69
CA GLU A 126 -14.79 0.05 12.16
C GLU A 126 -15.06 -1.42 11.81
N ARG A 127 -14.71 -1.81 10.59
CA ARG A 127 -14.69 -3.19 10.13
C ARG A 127 -13.34 -3.80 10.48
N THR A 128 -13.41 -4.89 11.22
CA THR A 128 -12.23 -5.66 11.61
C THR A 128 -12.04 -6.82 10.65
N LEU A 129 -10.95 -6.82 9.89
CA LEU A 129 -10.54 -7.85 8.94
C LEU A 129 -9.56 -8.82 9.59
N ASP A 130 -9.59 -10.11 9.27
CA ASP A 130 -8.61 -11.08 9.75
C ASP A 130 -7.34 -11.03 8.90
N PHE A 131 -6.19 -10.84 9.54
CA PHE A 131 -4.91 -10.86 8.83
C PHE A 131 -4.37 -12.28 8.58
N ALA A 132 -4.88 -13.31 9.29
CA ALA A 132 -4.36 -14.66 9.17
C ALA A 132 -4.30 -15.20 7.72
N PRO A 133 -5.31 -14.97 6.85
CA PRO A 133 -5.26 -15.40 5.45
C PRO A 133 -4.22 -14.70 4.58
N HIS A 134 -3.61 -13.61 5.07
CA HIS A 134 -2.61 -12.80 4.37
C HIS A 134 -1.18 -13.25 4.68
N LEU A 135 -0.97 -13.88 5.84
CA LEU A 135 0.35 -14.22 6.36
C LEU A 135 1.13 -15.13 5.41
N GLU A 136 0.56 -16.26 5.00
CA GLU A 136 1.28 -17.21 4.17
C GLU A 136 1.53 -16.68 2.75
N PRO A 137 0.55 -16.07 2.05
CA PRO A 137 0.81 -15.45 0.75
C PRO A 137 1.91 -14.38 0.81
N LEU A 138 1.90 -13.52 1.83
CA LEU A 138 2.94 -12.52 2.05
C LEU A 138 4.30 -13.18 2.31
N ALA A 139 4.37 -14.14 3.24
CA ALA A 139 5.60 -14.82 3.60
C ALA A 139 6.19 -15.59 2.41
N ALA A 140 5.36 -16.26 1.62
CA ALA A 140 5.78 -16.95 0.39
C ALA A 140 6.43 -15.98 -0.59
N ARG A 141 5.87 -14.78 -0.77
CA ARG A 141 6.47 -13.75 -1.64
C ARG A 141 7.78 -13.23 -1.08
N LEU A 142 7.87 -12.93 0.21
CA LEU A 142 9.13 -12.49 0.81
C LEU A 142 10.24 -13.56 0.68
N ARG A 143 9.92 -14.84 0.91
CA ARG A 143 10.87 -15.95 0.76
C ARG A 143 11.33 -16.18 -0.68
N ALA A 144 10.49 -15.86 -1.66
CA ALA A 144 10.83 -16.02 -3.07
C ALA A 144 11.85 -14.99 -3.59
N HIS A 145 12.20 -13.96 -2.80
CA HIS A 145 13.12 -12.90 -3.19
C HIS A 145 14.39 -12.96 -2.33
N PRO A 146 15.39 -13.80 -2.71
CA PRO A 146 16.62 -13.98 -1.93
C PRO A 146 17.46 -12.70 -1.84
N ALA A 147 17.24 -11.73 -2.72
CA ALA A 147 17.86 -10.40 -2.69
C ALA A 147 17.56 -9.62 -1.39
N LEU A 148 16.52 -10.01 -0.64
CA LEU A 148 16.24 -9.47 0.70
C LEU A 148 17.15 -10.05 1.80
N GLY A 149 17.98 -11.05 1.48
CA GLY A 149 18.91 -11.68 2.41
C GLY A 149 19.82 -10.64 3.09
N GLY A 150 19.93 -10.75 4.42
CA GLY A 150 20.74 -9.83 5.23
C GLY A 150 20.11 -8.45 5.46
N LYS A 151 18.97 -8.13 4.84
CA LYS A 151 18.25 -6.87 5.04
C LYS A 151 17.22 -7.01 6.16
N ARG A 152 16.96 -5.91 6.86
CA ARG A 152 15.84 -5.82 7.80
C ARG A 152 14.56 -5.55 7.03
N VAL A 153 13.58 -6.44 7.14
CA VAL A 153 12.26 -6.22 6.51
C VAL A 153 11.25 -5.83 7.58
N ILE A 154 10.56 -4.71 7.38
CA ILE A 154 9.50 -4.24 8.27
C ILE A 154 8.22 -4.15 7.47
N VAL A 155 7.23 -4.94 7.86
CA VAL A 155 5.90 -4.88 7.26
C VAL A 155 4.96 -4.15 8.21
N PHE A 156 4.29 -3.13 7.70
CA PHE A 156 3.19 -2.47 8.39
C PHE A 156 1.99 -2.40 7.44
N TYR A 157 0.78 -2.39 7.98
CA TYR A 157 -0.42 -2.35 7.14
C TYR A 157 -1.08 -0.96 7.16
N VAL A 158 -1.63 -0.59 6.02
CA VAL A 158 -2.51 0.58 5.84
C VAL A 158 -3.61 0.16 4.88
N ASN A 159 -4.86 0.29 5.31
CA ASN A 159 -6.03 -0.02 4.49
C ASN A 159 -6.91 1.23 4.35
N ALA A 160 -7.96 1.10 3.53
CA ALA A 160 -9.04 2.08 3.46
C ALA A 160 -9.62 2.44 4.83
N HIS A 161 -10.13 3.67 4.94
CA HIS A 161 -10.70 4.20 6.18
C HIS A 161 -11.74 3.23 6.77
N GLY A 162 -11.61 2.98 8.08
CA GLY A 162 -12.52 2.09 8.80
C GLY A 162 -12.26 0.59 8.59
N GLN A 163 -11.24 0.17 7.83
CA GLN A 163 -10.86 -1.23 7.68
C GLN A 163 -9.58 -1.51 8.46
N ARG A 164 -9.70 -2.15 9.62
CA ARG A 164 -8.54 -2.50 10.45
C ARG A 164 -8.31 -3.99 10.45
N PHE A 165 -7.06 -4.41 10.29
CA PHE A 165 -6.73 -5.79 10.57
C PHE A 165 -6.72 -6.02 12.08
N HIS A 166 -7.36 -7.10 12.53
CA HIS A 166 -7.02 -7.71 13.81
C HIS A 166 -6.00 -8.82 13.57
N SER A 167 -5.01 -8.89 14.46
CA SER A 167 -4.09 -10.01 14.54
C SER A 167 -4.54 -10.90 15.69
N ARG A 168 -5.06 -12.10 15.38
CA ARG A 168 -5.03 -13.22 16.32
C ARG A 168 -3.72 -14.01 16.24
N ALA A 169 -2.91 -13.73 15.23
CA ALA A 169 -1.61 -14.36 15.09
C ALA A 169 -0.72 -13.96 16.29
N PRO A 170 -0.01 -14.92 16.91
CA PRO A 170 1.08 -14.57 17.80
C PRO A 170 2.02 -13.64 17.05
N ARG A 171 2.77 -12.79 17.76
CA ARG A 171 3.86 -12.01 17.16
C ARG A 171 4.90 -13.00 16.61
N SER A 172 4.66 -13.55 15.44
CA SER A 172 5.53 -14.51 14.79
C SER A 172 6.69 -13.72 14.23
N ARG A 173 7.84 -13.90 14.86
CA ARG A 173 9.13 -13.67 14.21
C ARG A 173 9.19 -14.68 13.07
N PHE A 174 9.28 -14.21 11.84
CA PHE A 174 9.61 -15.08 10.71
C PHE A 174 11.11 -15.34 10.78
N ASP A 175 11.50 -16.53 11.26
CA ASP A 175 12.90 -16.94 11.22
C ASP A 175 13.25 -17.42 9.80
N GLY A 176 14.23 -16.75 9.18
CA GLY A 176 14.73 -17.02 7.82
C GLY A 176 15.14 -15.75 7.06
N ALA A 177 14.51 -14.63 7.36
CA ALA A 177 14.95 -13.28 7.05
C ALA A 177 14.30 -12.42 8.14
N HIS A 178 15.05 -11.57 8.84
CA HIS A 178 14.54 -10.81 9.99
C HIS A 178 13.40 -9.86 9.58
N ALA A 179 12.19 -10.40 9.47
CA ALA A 179 10.96 -9.71 9.18
C ALA A 179 10.21 -9.52 10.50
N ALA A 180 10.24 -8.31 11.03
CA ALA A 180 9.46 -7.95 12.20
C ALA A 180 8.09 -7.46 11.72
N TYR A 181 7.04 -8.25 11.98
CA TYR A 181 5.68 -7.73 11.96
C TYR A 181 5.50 -6.81 13.18
N VAL A 182 5.39 -5.51 12.93
CA VAL A 182 5.02 -4.55 13.97
C VAL A 182 3.58 -4.14 13.72
N ALA A 183 2.64 -4.78 14.43
CA ALA A 183 1.27 -4.29 14.51
C ALA A 183 1.31 -2.83 15.00
N PRO A 184 0.69 -1.87 14.29
CA PRO A 184 0.58 -0.51 14.79
C PRO A 184 -0.20 -0.57 16.10
N ARG A 185 0.47 -0.21 17.21
CA ARG A 185 -0.25 0.15 18.43
C ARG A 185 -1.19 1.30 18.06
N ALA A 186 -2.45 1.17 18.44
CA ALA A 186 -3.39 2.29 18.44
C ALA A 186 -2.78 3.42 19.29
N ALA A 187 -2.09 4.33 18.63
CA ALA A 187 -1.49 5.52 19.20
C ALA A 187 -1.74 6.70 18.26
N ILE A 188 -2.99 6.84 17.81
CA ILE A 188 -3.56 8.17 17.63
C ILE A 188 -4.05 8.61 19.02
N GLY A 189 -3.09 8.82 19.91
CA GLY A 189 -3.34 9.65 21.08
C GLY A 189 -3.60 11.05 20.53
N LYS A 190 -4.79 11.58 20.81
CA LYS A 190 -5.17 12.98 20.59
C LYS A 190 -3.94 13.89 20.68
N ILE A 191 -3.50 14.44 19.55
CA ILE A 191 -2.68 15.65 19.54
C ILE A 191 -3.61 16.74 20.09
N ARG A 192 -3.63 16.90 21.42
CA ARG A 192 -4.14 18.12 22.04
C ARG A 192 -3.17 19.21 21.63
N SER A 193 -3.63 20.18 20.85
CA SER A 193 -2.94 21.45 20.73
C SER A 193 -2.80 22.03 22.14
N ARG A 194 -1.57 22.09 22.63
CA ARG A 194 -1.21 22.99 23.71
C ARG A 194 -0.59 24.20 23.04
N ASP A 195 -1.45 25.04 22.45
CA ASP A 195 -1.13 26.45 22.34
C ASP A 195 -1.10 27.00 23.77
N ARG A 196 0.09 27.14 24.33
CA ARG A 196 0.32 28.11 25.40
C ARG A 196 0.86 29.37 24.72
N PRO A 197 0.17 30.51 24.81
CA PRO A 197 0.75 31.76 24.35
C PRO A 197 1.99 32.10 25.18
N LEU A 198 3.02 32.56 24.47
CA LEU A 198 4.21 33.20 25.02
C LEU A 198 3.80 34.27 26.03
N ALA A 199 4.31 34.16 27.24
CA ALA A 199 4.22 35.21 28.24
C ALA A 199 4.90 36.49 27.69
N ARG A 200 4.12 37.56 27.64
CA ARG A 200 4.62 38.94 27.63
C ARG A 200 4.27 39.56 28.98
N ALA A 201 5.28 39.86 29.77
CA ALA A 201 5.44 41.04 30.64
C ALA A 201 6.81 40.91 31.32
#